data_AF-A0A3A8E8S9-F1
#
_entry.id   AF-A0A3A8E8S9-F1
#
_cell.length_a   1.000
_cell.length_b   1.000
_cell.length_c   1.000
_cell.angle_alpha   90.00
_cell.angle_beta   90.00
_cell.angle_gamma   90.00
#
_symmetry.space_group_name_H-M   'P 1'
#
loop_
_entity.id
_entity.type
_entity.pdbx_description
1 polymer ?
#
loop_
_entity_poly.entity_id
_entity_poly.type
_entity_poly.pdbx_seq_one_letter_code
_entity_poly.pdbx_strand_id
1 'polypeptide(L)' 'MMTIALLQKLLFFAAVIFMGIGFYTALAGGYASDYGAEDDSPEQKSKITICTITLTLSVICLIASLGLFVYRIVSI' A
#
# COMPACT_ATOMS: atom_id res chain seq x y z
N MET A 1 7.78 20.41 16.16
CA MET A 1 7.49 20.58 14.71
C MET A 1 8.31 19.66 13.80
N MET A 2 9.64 19.49 14.01
CA MET A 2 10.49 18.71 13.11
C MET A 2 10.18 17.19 13.08
N THR A 3 9.80 16.61 14.21
CA THR A 3 9.43 15.18 14.34
C THR A 3 8.13 14.81 13.62
N ILE A 4 7.10 15.66 13.69
CA ILE A 4 5.81 15.40 13.02
C ILE A 4 5.95 15.50 11.49
N ALA A 5 6.71 16.48 11.01
CA ALA A 5 6.99 16.64 9.57
C ALA A 5 7.78 15.44 9.01
N LEU A 6 8.73 14.91 9.79
CA LEU A 6 9.52 13.75 9.41
C LEU A 6 8.67 12.48 9.42
N LEU A 7 7.80 12.29 10.43
CA LEU A 7 6.87 11.17 10.50
C LEU A 7 5.87 11.17 9.33
N GLN A 8 5.32 12.35 8.99
CA GLN A 8 4.42 12.52 7.85
C GLN A 8 5.09 12.08 6.53
N LYS A 9 6.35 12.47 6.30
CA LYS A 9 7.13 12.07 5.13
C LYS A 9 7.44 10.57 5.11
N LEU A 10 7.81 9.98 6.25
CA LEU A 10 8.04 8.54 6.37
C LEU A 10 6.78 7.74 6.06
N LEU A 11 5.63 8.15 6.60
CA LEU A 11 4.34 7.51 6.32
C LEU A 11 3.96 7.63 4.84
N PHE A 12 4.19 8.78 4.23
CA PHE A 12 3.98 8.97 2.79
C PHE A 12 4.88 8.03 1.97
N PHE A 13 6.16 7.96 2.31
CA PHE A 13 7.11 7.10 1.60
C PHE A 13 6.76 5.61 1.75
N ALA A 14 6.38 5.18 2.95
CA ALA A 14 5.88 3.83 3.19
C ALA A 14 4.61 3.53 2.37
N ALA A 15 3.67 4.49 2.28
CA ALA A 15 2.47 4.34 1.46
C ALA A 15 2.81 4.08 -0.01
N VAL A 16 3.77 4.84 -0.57
CA VAL A 16 4.22 4.68 -1.96
C VAL A 16 4.89 3.32 -2.18
N ILE A 17 5.76 2.87 -1.26
CA ILE A 17 6.40 1.56 -1.35
C ILE A 17 5.36 0.44 -1.33
N PHE A 18 4.43 0.47 -0.37
CA PHE A 18 3.38 -0.53 -0.27
C PHE A 18 2.43 -0.52 -1.47
N MET A 19 2.13 0.66 -2.03
CA MET A 19 1.37 0.76 -3.27
C MET A 19 2.11 0.10 -4.42
N GLY A 20 3.41 0.35 -4.58
CA GLY A 20 4.23 -0.30 -5.62
C GLY A 20 4.26 -1.82 -5.49
N ILE A 21 4.43 -2.34 -4.27
CA ILE A 21 4.42 -3.80 -4.01
C ILE A 21 3.03 -4.40 -4.30
N GLY A 22 1.96 -3.74 -3.84
CA GLY A 22 0.59 -4.16 -4.11
C GLY A 22 0.28 -4.17 -5.61
N PHE A 23 0.70 -3.14 -6.34
CA PHE A 23 0.48 -3.03 -7.78
C PHE A 23 1.27 -4.11 -8.54
N TYR A 24 2.53 -4.35 -8.16
CA TYR A 24 3.34 -5.42 -8.74
C TYR A 24 2.71 -6.79 -8.54
N THR A 25 2.24 -7.08 -7.32
CA THR A 25 1.60 -8.37 -7.00
C THR A 25 0.24 -8.51 -7.68
N ALA A 26 -0.55 -7.43 -7.80
CA ALA A 26 -1.79 -7.42 -8.56
C ALA A 26 -1.55 -7.73 -10.05
N LEU A 27 -0.55 -7.09 -10.67
CA LEU A 27 -0.19 -7.35 -12.07
C LEU A 27 0.29 -8.77 -12.27
N ALA A 28 1.15 -9.29 -11.38
CA ALA A 28 1.62 -10.67 -11.44
C ALA A 28 0.46 -11.68 -11.31
N GLY A 29 -0.55 -11.38 -10.49
CA GLY A 29 -1.78 -12.17 -10.39
C GLY A 29 -2.63 -12.10 -11.66
N GLY A 30 -2.80 -10.91 -12.24
CA GLY A 30 -3.55 -10.71 -13.49
C GLY A 30 -2.93 -11.47 -14.65
N TYR A 31 -1.61 -11.38 -14.84
CA TYR A 31 -0.92 -12.16 -15.86
C TYR A 31 -1.08 -13.67 -15.63
N ALA A 32 -0.97 -14.15 -14.38
CA ALA A 32 -1.14 -15.57 -14.08
C ALA A 32 -2.55 -16.09 -14.44
N SER A 33 -3.59 -15.29 -14.14
CA SER A 33 -4.98 -15.60 -14.50
C SER A 33 -5.18 -15.66 -16.02
N ASP A 34 -4.59 -14.73 -16.78
CA ASP A 34 -4.68 -14.69 -18.25
C ASP A 34 -4.03 -15.92 -18.94
N TYR A 35 -3.02 -16.53 -18.31
CA TYR A 35 -2.36 -17.76 -18.80
C TYR A 35 -3.06 -19.05 -18.35
N GLY A 36 -4.23 -18.97 -17.72
CA GLY A 36 -5.00 -20.14 -17.29
C GLY A 36 -4.41 -20.85 -16.07
N ALA A 37 -3.64 -20.13 -15.22
CA ALA A 37 -3.28 -20.65 -13.91
C ALA A 37 -4.56 -20.80 -13.07
N GLU A 38 -4.76 -21.97 -12.48
CA GLU A 38 -5.92 -22.23 -11.61
C GLU A 38 -5.95 -21.19 -10.47
N ASP A 39 -6.97 -20.33 -10.49
CA ASP A 39 -7.22 -19.29 -9.47
C ASP A 39 -7.28 -19.86 -8.03
N ASP A 40 -7.53 -21.16 -7.90
CA ASP A 40 -7.60 -21.89 -6.64
C ASP A 40 -6.25 -22.42 -6.12
N SER A 41 -5.17 -22.26 -6.89
CA SER A 41 -3.84 -22.67 -6.45
C SER A 41 -3.42 -21.90 -5.17
N PRO A 42 -2.78 -22.57 -4.20
CA PRO A 42 -2.38 -21.94 -2.94
C PRO A 42 -1.41 -20.76 -3.16
N GLU A 43 -0.62 -20.79 -4.23
CA GLU A 43 0.27 -19.71 -4.60
C GLU A 43 -0.47 -18.44 -5.05
N GLN A 44 -1.55 -18.58 -5.83
CA GLN A 44 -2.33 -17.47 -6.34
C GLN A 44 -3.17 -16.83 -5.21
N LYS A 45 -3.77 -17.64 -4.34
CA LYS A 45 -4.42 -17.17 -3.11
C LYS A 45 -3.48 -16.41 -2.18
N SER A 46 -2.24 -16.90 -2.01
CA SER A 46 -1.22 -16.20 -1.22
C SER A 46 -0.86 -14.85 -1.83
N LYS A 47 -0.62 -14.79 -3.16
CA LYS A 47 -0.33 -13.54 -3.88
C LYS A 47 -1.46 -12.50 -3.77
N ILE A 48 -2.71 -12.93 -3.93
CA ILE A 48 -3.89 -12.06 -3.77
C ILE A 48 -4.01 -11.54 -2.33
N THR A 49 -3.75 -12.40 -1.35
CA THR A 49 -3.77 -12.02 0.08
C THR A 49 -2.69 -10.98 0.39
N ILE A 50 -1.45 -11.21 -0.07
CA ILE A 50 -0.33 -10.27 0.10
C ILE A 50 -0.63 -8.93 -0.60
N CYS A 51 -1.15 -8.97 -1.82
CA CYS A 51 -1.59 -7.77 -2.56
C CYS A 51 -2.62 -6.98 -1.74
N THR A 52 -3.66 -7.65 -1.24
CA THR A 52 -4.73 -7.00 -0.47
C THR A 52 -4.20 -6.37 0.81
N ILE A 53 -3.34 -7.08 1.55
CA ILE A 53 -2.74 -6.57 2.78
C ILE A 53 -1.85 -5.36 2.49
N THR A 54 -0.98 -5.45 1.49
CA THR A 54 -0.04 -4.37 1.13
C THR A 54 -0.77 -3.13 0.62
N LEU A 55 -1.83 -3.28 -0.19
CA LEU A 55 -2.68 -2.15 -0.59
C LEU A 55 -3.42 -1.54 0.60
N THR A 56 -3.93 -2.36 1.52
CA THR A 56 -4.61 -1.86 2.74
C THR A 56 -3.64 -1.05 3.60
N LEU A 57 -2.43 -1.56 3.84
CA LEU A 57 -1.39 -0.84 4.58
C LEU A 57 -0.98 0.46 3.88
N SER A 58 -0.88 0.45 2.55
CA SER A 58 -0.62 1.66 1.76
C SER A 58 -1.66 2.75 2.04
N VAL A 59 -2.94 2.40 1.97
CA VAL A 59 -4.06 3.34 2.22
C VAL A 59 -4.02 3.87 3.65
N ILE A 60 -3.78 3.02 4.65
CA ILE A 60 -3.67 3.43 6.05
C ILE A 60 -2.53 4.44 6.23
N CYS A 61 -1.34 4.15 5.67
CA CYS A 61 -0.20 5.05 5.72
C CYS A 61 -0.48 6.39 5.03
N LEU A 62 -1.19 6.36 3.90
CA LEU A 62 -1.57 7.56 3.15
C LEU A 62 -2.54 8.44 3.95
N ILE A 63 -3.59 7.84 4.54
CA ILE A 63 -4.57 8.54 5.37
C ILE A 63 -3.88 9.14 6.60
N ALA A 64 -3.00 8.39 7.27
CA ALA A 64 -2.25 8.88 8.42
C ALA A 64 -1.34 10.06 8.04
N SER A 65 -0.63 9.95 6.90
CA SER A 65 0.20 11.04 6.37
C SER A 65 -0.63 12.30 6.06
N LEU A 66 -1.78 12.13 5.40
CA LEU A 66 -2.70 13.23 5.07
C LEU A 66 -3.28 13.87 6.34
N GLY A 67 -3.69 13.06 7.32
CA GLY A 67 -4.19 13.53 8.61
C GLY A 67 -3.17 14.38 9.35
N LEU A 68 -1.91 13.95 9.39
CA LEU A 68 -0.81 14.74 9.97
C LEU A 68 -0.55 16.03 9.17
N PHE A 69 -0.68 15.99 7.85
CA PHE A 69 -0.53 17.18 7.01
C PHE A 69 -1.61 18.22 7.30
N VAL A 70 -2.88 17.81 7.35
CA VAL A 70 -4.01 18.69 7.70
C VAL A 70 -3.85 19.23 9.13
N TYR A 71 -3.51 18.38 10.09
CA TYR A 71 -3.24 18.81 11.47
C TYR A 71 -2.17 19.90 11.52
N ARG A 72 -1.10 19.76 10.74
CA ARG A 72 -0.05 20.79 10.66
C ARG A 72 -0.54 22.10 10.05
N ILE A 73 -1.41 22.06 9.04
CA ILE A 73 -1.97 23.29 8.45
C ILE A 73 -2.88 24.01 9.45
N VAL A 74 -3.73 23.26 10.17
CA VAL A 74 -4.71 23.84 11.09
C VAL A 74 -4.07 24.33 12.39
N SER A 75 -2.99 23.68 12.85
CA SER A 75 -2.30 24.01 14.10
C SER A 75 -1.19 25.06 13.94
N ILE A 76 -0.88 25.47 12.71
CA ILE A 76 0.07 26.56 12.39
C ILE A 76 -0.74 27.84 12.19
#